data_AF-A0A094PYP7-F1
#
_entry.id   AF-A0A094PYP7-F1
#
_cell.length_a   1.000
_cell.length_b   1.000
_cell.length_c   1.000
_cell.angle_alpha   90.00
_cell.angle_beta   90.00
_cell.angle_gamma   90.00
#
_symmetry.space_group_name_H-M   'P 1'
#
loop_
_entity.id
_entity.type
_entity.pdbx_description
1 polymer ?
#
loop_
_entity_poly.entity_id
_entity_poly.type
_entity_poly.pdbx_seq_one_letter_code
_entity_poly.pdbx_strand_id
1 'polypeptide(L)'
;MIDSPRQNRRVAGRCRRGLAVIGVVTSLLTLSPTLGSIASASTISPAAVVIPDIDPIAIVAFQALDQLREDSTRFDRGQDLSATFIRLRREVVELIADRLALNADELEAAWADSDINHQTALIAALTQVGVPYKRFAMKPGIGFDCSGLTSFAWSQAGFNIPHNSTRQIRAADPRTYDTAQAGDLLRYPGHVMMWLGVGQAVIHSPQPRHFVEVKILNTRSMKRSTFGDPTE
;
A
#
# COMPACT_ATOMS: atom_id res chain seq x y z
N MET A 1 36.95 -30.37 64.64
CA MET A 1 38.36 -29.98 64.42
C MET A 1 38.35 -28.94 63.29
N ILE A 2 38.42 -27.64 63.63
CA ILE A 2 39.64 -26.80 63.60
C ILE A 2 40.08 -26.61 62.13
N ASP A 3 40.18 -25.44 61.49
CA ASP A 3 40.30 -24.05 61.95
C ASP A 3 39.93 -23.06 60.81
N SER A 4 39.68 -21.82 61.21
CA SER A 4 39.45 -20.58 60.41
C SER A 4 40.81 -19.94 59.98
N PRO A 5 40.98 -18.61 59.73
CA PRO A 5 40.28 -17.59 58.91
C PRO A 5 41.25 -16.71 58.07
N ARG A 6 40.73 -15.68 57.37
CA ARG A 6 41.12 -14.23 57.44
C ARG A 6 40.33 -13.45 56.38
N GLN A 7 39.22 -12.78 56.70
CA GLN A 7 39.11 -11.38 57.16
C GLN A 7 40.02 -10.35 56.46
N ASN A 8 39.44 -9.35 55.79
CA ASN A 8 39.42 -8.00 56.38
C ASN A 8 38.35 -7.06 55.79
N ARG A 9 37.68 -6.36 56.70
CA ARG A 9 36.67 -5.30 56.51
C ARG A 9 37.34 -3.94 56.27
N ARG A 10 36.58 -2.95 55.75
CA ARG A 10 36.22 -1.69 56.47
C ARG A 10 35.32 -0.79 55.60
N VAL A 11 34.10 -0.46 56.06
CA VAL A 11 33.65 0.74 56.83
C VAL A 11 33.53 1.98 55.92
N ALA A 12 32.32 2.37 55.47
CA ALA A 12 31.28 3.21 56.10
C ALA A 12 31.51 4.74 55.98
N GLY A 13 30.45 5.48 55.62
CA GLY A 13 30.39 6.93 55.71
C GLY A 13 29.24 7.54 54.88
N ARG A 14 28.23 8.08 55.57
CA ARG A 14 27.03 8.74 55.02
C ARG A 14 27.00 10.19 55.56
N CYS A 15 26.70 11.19 54.73
CA CYS A 15 26.05 12.51 55.04
C CYS A 15 26.37 13.52 53.92
N ARG A 16 25.38 14.03 53.17
CA ARG A 16 24.50 15.22 53.37
C ARG A 16 25.08 16.55 52.86
N ARG A 17 24.37 17.09 51.86
CA ARG A 17 23.98 18.50 51.55
C ARG A 17 25.03 19.63 51.68
N GLY A 18 25.15 20.43 50.62
CA GLY A 18 25.69 21.80 50.69
C GLY A 18 25.66 22.49 49.32
N LEU A 19 24.72 23.42 49.15
CA LEU A 19 24.64 24.40 48.07
C LEU A 19 25.31 25.69 48.58
N ALA A 20 26.20 26.33 47.83
CA ALA A 20 26.39 27.80 47.84
C ALA A 20 27.50 28.25 46.88
N VAL A 21 27.18 29.38 46.25
CA VAL A 21 27.93 30.21 45.30
C VAL A 21 29.06 30.98 45.99
N ILE A 22 30.05 31.46 45.20
CA ILE A 22 30.93 32.65 45.31
C ILE A 22 32.24 32.22 44.60
N GLY A 23 32.76 32.83 43.53
CA GLY A 23 32.78 34.22 43.08
C GLY A 23 34.25 34.61 42.94
N VAL A 24 34.83 34.60 41.73
CA VAL A 24 36.12 35.25 41.42
C VAL A 24 36.05 35.90 40.04
N VAL A 25 36.58 37.10 40.01
CA VAL A 25 36.36 38.19 39.06
C VAL A 25 37.57 38.31 38.13
N THR A 26 37.30 38.76 36.89
CA THR A 26 38.18 39.46 35.93
C THR A 26 39.37 38.76 35.27
N SER A 27 39.24 38.61 33.94
CA SER A 27 40.19 39.16 32.99
C SER A 27 39.45 39.56 31.71
N LEU A 28 39.39 40.87 31.44
CA LEU A 28 38.83 41.44 30.21
C LEU A 28 39.86 41.26 29.08
N LEU A 29 39.55 40.43 28.07
CA LEU A 29 40.16 40.56 26.75
C LEU A 29 39.11 41.18 25.82
N THR A 30 39.36 42.39 25.36
CA THR A 30 38.56 43.06 24.34
C THR A 30 38.87 42.44 22.98
N LEU A 31 38.05 41.50 22.53
CA LEU A 31 38.03 41.06 21.14
C LEU A 31 37.01 41.91 20.38
N SER A 32 37.48 42.79 19.49
CA SER A 32 36.62 43.53 18.57
C SER A 32 35.88 42.56 17.65
N PRO A 33 34.54 42.59 17.58
CA PRO A 33 33.84 41.85 16.54
C PRO A 33 33.99 42.60 15.23
N THR A 34 34.64 41.99 14.25
CA THR A 34 34.45 42.38 12.86
C THR A 34 32.98 42.16 12.52
N LEU A 35 32.30 43.20 12.06
CA LEU A 35 30.94 43.10 11.52
C LEU A 35 30.99 42.25 10.25
N GLY A 36 30.87 40.93 10.42
CA GLY A 36 30.49 40.04 9.33
C GLY A 36 29.04 40.33 8.96
N SER A 37 28.80 40.70 7.70
CA SER A 37 27.46 40.81 7.14
C SER A 37 26.69 39.52 7.39
N ILE A 38 25.67 39.59 8.24
CA ILE A 38 24.60 38.59 8.28
C ILE A 38 23.84 38.71 6.96
N ALA A 39 24.08 37.76 6.06
CA ALA A 39 23.25 37.59 4.89
C ALA A 39 21.80 37.43 5.35
N SER A 40 20.91 38.27 4.84
CA SER A 40 19.47 38.15 5.06
C SER A 40 19.04 36.73 4.70
N ALA A 41 18.62 35.96 5.71
CA ALA A 41 17.94 34.71 5.46
C ALA A 41 16.62 35.03 4.78
N SER A 42 16.54 34.79 3.47
CA SER A 42 15.28 34.81 2.74
C SER A 42 14.35 33.80 3.39
N THR A 43 13.32 34.28 4.08
CA THR A 43 12.19 33.46 4.51
C THR A 43 11.45 33.00 3.27
N ILE A 44 11.82 31.81 2.79
CA ILE A 44 11.01 31.07 1.83
C ILE A 44 9.73 30.70 2.58
N SER A 45 8.64 31.42 2.32
CA SER A 45 7.30 30.95 2.69
C SER A 45 7.13 29.59 2.01
N PRO A 46 6.80 28.51 2.75
CA PRO A 46 6.45 27.28 2.08
C PRO A 46 5.17 27.56 1.31
N ALA A 47 5.28 27.67 -0.01
CA ALA A 47 4.13 27.47 -0.87
C ALA A 47 3.54 26.13 -0.45
N ALA A 48 2.28 26.13 0.00
CA ALA A 48 1.60 24.92 0.40
C ALA A 48 1.75 23.91 -0.75
N VAL A 49 2.53 22.86 -0.53
CA VAL A 49 2.63 21.74 -1.45
C VAL A 49 1.23 21.14 -1.45
N VAL A 50 0.49 21.36 -2.54
CA VAL A 50 -0.74 20.63 -2.81
C VAL A 50 -0.29 19.21 -3.12
N ILE A 51 -0.18 18.38 -2.08
CA ILE A 51 -0.07 16.94 -2.25
C ILE A 51 -1.42 16.54 -2.86
N PRO A 52 -1.47 15.97 -4.09
CA PRO A 52 -2.72 15.45 -4.62
C PRO A 52 -3.29 14.49 -3.57
N ASP A 53 -4.57 14.65 -3.25
CA ASP A 53 -5.26 13.85 -2.23
C ASP A 53 -5.07 12.36 -2.59
N ILE A 54 -4.17 11.68 -1.87
CA ILE A 54 -3.84 10.29 -2.18
C ILE A 54 -4.98 9.45 -1.64
N ASP A 55 -5.62 8.68 -2.51
CA ASP A 55 -6.78 7.88 -2.13
C ASP A 55 -6.41 6.90 -0.98
N PRO A 56 -7.16 6.88 0.14
CA PRO A 56 -6.87 5.96 1.24
C PRO A 56 -6.79 4.49 0.82
N ILE A 57 -7.61 4.07 -0.16
CA ILE A 57 -7.54 2.71 -0.71
C ILE A 57 -6.16 2.44 -1.30
N ALA A 58 -5.61 3.38 -2.06
CA ALA A 58 -4.30 3.23 -2.67
C ALA A 58 -3.19 3.15 -1.61
N ILE A 59 -3.25 3.98 -0.56
CA ILE A 59 -2.28 3.99 0.54
C ILE A 59 -2.21 2.64 1.22
N VAL A 60 -3.35 2.12 1.69
CA VAL A 60 -3.39 0.86 2.43
C VAL A 60 -3.07 -0.31 1.49
N ALA A 61 -3.50 -0.25 0.22
CA ALA A 61 -3.14 -1.26 -0.78
C ALA A 61 -1.63 -1.31 -1.04
N PHE A 62 -0.93 -0.16 -1.05
CA PHE A 62 0.54 -0.15 -1.14
C PHE A 62 1.19 -0.87 0.03
N GLN A 63 0.71 -0.61 1.26
CA GLN A 63 1.22 -1.28 2.46
C GLN A 63 0.94 -2.78 2.44
N ALA A 64 -0.27 -3.19 2.02
CA ALA A 64 -0.65 -4.59 1.90
C ALA A 64 0.23 -5.31 0.86
N LEU A 65 0.46 -4.70 -0.31
CA LEU A 65 1.30 -5.28 -1.36
C LEU A 65 2.77 -5.40 -0.93
N ASP A 66 3.28 -4.41 -0.21
CA ASP A 66 4.65 -4.44 0.33
C ASP A 66 4.81 -5.57 1.35
N GLN A 67 3.86 -5.69 2.29
CA GLN A 67 3.86 -6.79 3.26
C GLN A 67 3.76 -8.16 2.57
N LEU A 68 2.94 -8.29 1.53
CA LEU A 68 2.79 -9.54 0.79
C LEU A 68 4.09 -9.98 0.12
N ARG A 69 4.86 -9.00 -0.42
CA ARG A 69 6.18 -9.26 -0.99
C ARG A 69 7.17 -9.70 0.07
N GLU A 70 7.19 -9.04 1.23
CA GLU A 70 8.02 -9.47 2.36
C GLU A 70 7.69 -10.90 2.79
N ASP A 71 6.39 -11.22 2.95
CA ASP A 71 5.91 -12.54 3.34
C ASP A 71 6.35 -13.61 2.32
N SER A 72 6.27 -13.31 1.02
CA SER A 72 6.72 -14.21 -0.05
C SER A 72 8.22 -14.54 0.00
N THR A 73 9.04 -13.67 0.59
CA THR A 73 10.48 -13.91 0.77
C THR A 73 10.80 -14.65 2.07
N ARG A 74 9.93 -14.52 3.09
CA ARG A 74 10.16 -15.01 4.44
C ARG A 74 9.62 -16.42 4.67
N PHE A 75 8.49 -16.73 4.06
CA PHE A 75 7.83 -18.02 4.18
C PHE A 75 8.02 -18.80 2.87
N ASP A 76 8.29 -20.10 2.98
CA ASP A 76 8.57 -20.97 1.83
C ASP A 76 7.29 -21.13 0.97
N ARG A 77 7.10 -20.20 0.03
CA ARG A 77 6.03 -20.13 -0.98
C ARG A 77 4.67 -20.71 -0.57
N GLY A 78 3.93 -19.99 0.29
CA GLY A 78 2.45 -19.97 0.17
C GLY A 78 1.62 -20.70 1.24
N GLN A 79 2.22 -21.13 2.36
CA GLN A 79 1.53 -21.57 3.57
C GLN A 79 0.80 -20.46 4.34
N ASP A 80 1.62 -19.54 4.85
CA ASP A 80 1.21 -18.64 5.92
C ASP A 80 1.28 -17.18 5.47
N LEU A 81 0.13 -16.51 5.51
CA LEU A 81 0.06 -15.06 5.38
C LEU A 81 0.32 -14.42 6.75
N SER A 82 1.12 -13.34 6.79
CA SER A 82 1.31 -12.65 8.05
C SER A 82 0.00 -12.06 8.57
N ALA A 83 -0.17 -12.06 9.90
CA ALA A 83 -1.28 -11.36 10.53
C ALA A 83 -1.31 -9.86 10.13
N THR A 84 -0.14 -9.28 9.82
CA THR A 84 -0.02 -7.92 9.28
C THR A 84 -0.67 -7.80 7.92
N PHE A 85 -0.36 -8.71 6.98
CA PHE A 85 -0.99 -8.71 5.66
C PHE A 85 -2.50 -8.89 5.76
N ILE A 86 -2.97 -9.87 6.55
CA ILE A 86 -4.41 -10.12 6.74
C ILE A 86 -5.12 -8.86 7.26
N ARG A 87 -4.52 -8.17 8.24
CA ARG A 87 -5.07 -6.90 8.75
C ARG A 87 -5.12 -5.81 7.68
N LEU A 88 -4.03 -5.63 6.93
CA LEU A 88 -3.95 -4.61 5.88
C LEU A 88 -4.94 -4.89 4.73
N ARG A 89 -5.07 -6.16 4.32
CA ARG A 89 -6.06 -6.61 3.35
C ARG A 89 -7.48 -6.25 3.82
N ARG A 90 -7.80 -6.57 5.08
CA ARG A 90 -9.09 -6.23 5.68
C ARG A 90 -9.36 -4.74 5.69
N GLU A 91 -8.36 -3.91 6.00
CA GLU A 91 -8.49 -2.45 5.99
C GLU A 91 -8.77 -1.91 4.57
N VAL A 92 -8.12 -2.46 3.54
CA VAL A 92 -8.47 -2.14 2.13
C VAL A 92 -9.92 -2.53 1.82
N VAL A 93 -10.34 -3.72 2.24
CA VAL A 93 -11.70 -4.23 2.04
C VAL A 93 -12.73 -3.32 2.71
N GLU A 94 -12.50 -2.87 3.95
CA GLU A 94 -13.39 -1.96 4.67
C GLU A 94 -13.55 -0.62 3.94
N LEU A 95 -12.44 -0.05 3.45
CA LEU A 95 -12.49 1.20 2.66
C LEU A 95 -13.27 1.05 1.35
N ILE A 96 -13.14 -0.09 0.66
CA ILE A 96 -13.91 -0.39 -0.55
C ILE A 96 -15.39 -0.61 -0.22
N ALA A 97 -15.67 -1.37 0.83
CA ALA A 97 -17.02 -1.71 1.25
C ALA A 97 -17.80 -0.46 1.64
N ASP A 98 -17.20 0.44 2.41
CA ASP A 98 -17.80 1.73 2.74
C ASP A 98 -18.06 2.58 1.49
N ARG A 99 -17.09 2.64 0.57
CA ARG A 99 -17.21 3.43 -0.66
C ARG A 99 -18.30 2.93 -1.60
N LEU A 100 -18.49 1.62 -1.67
CA LEU A 100 -19.42 0.97 -2.60
C LEU A 100 -20.71 0.49 -1.93
N ALA A 101 -20.89 0.73 -0.64
CA ALA A 101 -21.98 0.22 0.19
C ALA A 101 -22.13 -1.32 0.07
N LEU A 102 -21.02 -2.04 0.20
CA LEU A 102 -20.95 -3.51 0.19
C LEU A 102 -20.85 -4.07 1.61
N ASN A 103 -21.08 -5.39 1.74
CA ASN A 103 -20.77 -6.11 2.96
C ASN A 103 -19.26 -6.40 3.03
N ALA A 104 -18.56 -5.82 4.02
CA ALA A 104 -17.12 -5.98 4.19
C ALA A 104 -16.71 -7.44 4.51
N ASP A 105 -17.54 -8.20 5.23
CA ASP A 105 -17.24 -9.59 5.57
C ASP A 105 -17.35 -10.52 4.37
N GLU A 106 -18.34 -10.29 3.50
CA GLU A 106 -18.48 -11.02 2.24
C GLU A 106 -17.33 -10.71 1.28
N LEU A 107 -16.94 -9.43 1.17
CA LEU A 107 -15.82 -9.01 0.34
C LEU A 107 -14.48 -9.57 0.86
N GLU A 108 -14.27 -9.54 2.18
CA GLU A 108 -13.07 -10.11 2.80
C GLU A 108 -13.00 -11.63 2.60
N ALA A 109 -14.12 -12.34 2.77
CA ALA A 109 -14.19 -13.78 2.54
C ALA A 109 -13.83 -14.14 1.10
N ALA A 110 -14.40 -13.41 0.12
CA ALA A 110 -14.07 -13.61 -1.29
C ALA A 110 -12.57 -13.40 -1.59
N TRP A 111 -11.92 -12.44 -0.94
CA TRP A 111 -10.49 -12.20 -1.11
C TRP A 111 -9.62 -13.20 -0.35
N ALA A 112 -10.11 -13.73 0.76
CA ALA A 112 -9.47 -14.80 1.52
C ALA A 112 -9.45 -16.13 0.79
N ASP A 113 -10.52 -16.41 0.04
CA ASP A 113 -10.65 -17.64 -0.75
C ASP A 113 -9.86 -17.60 -2.06
N SER A 114 -9.55 -16.41 -2.59
CA SER A 114 -8.67 -16.24 -3.75
C SER A 114 -7.24 -16.69 -3.48
N ASP A 115 -6.58 -17.30 -4.47
CA ASP A 115 -5.16 -17.62 -4.35
C ASP A 115 -4.25 -16.37 -4.24
N ILE A 116 -2.97 -16.61 -3.93
CA ILE A 116 -2.02 -15.53 -3.68
C ILE A 116 -1.72 -14.67 -4.90
N ASN A 117 -1.80 -15.24 -6.12
CA ASN A 117 -1.53 -14.50 -7.35
C ASN A 117 -2.69 -13.55 -7.65
N HIS A 118 -3.91 -14.03 -7.48
CA HIS A 118 -5.14 -13.25 -7.57
C HIS A 118 -5.16 -12.09 -6.56
N GLN A 119 -4.84 -12.38 -5.29
CA GLN A 119 -4.71 -11.34 -4.26
C GLN A 119 -3.62 -10.32 -4.61
N THR A 120 -2.45 -10.77 -5.05
CA THR A 120 -1.33 -9.90 -5.45
C THR A 120 -1.74 -8.97 -6.59
N ALA A 121 -2.35 -9.52 -7.66
CA ALA A 121 -2.78 -8.74 -8.81
C ALA A 121 -3.85 -7.73 -8.43
N LEU A 122 -4.87 -8.14 -7.68
CA LEU A 122 -5.97 -7.25 -7.29
C LEU A 122 -5.49 -6.09 -6.42
N ILE A 123 -4.68 -6.39 -5.40
CA ILE A 123 -4.10 -5.37 -4.53
C ILE A 123 -3.16 -4.44 -5.33
N ALA A 124 -2.38 -4.99 -6.28
CA ALA A 124 -1.57 -4.18 -7.18
C ALA A 124 -2.41 -3.20 -8.02
N ALA A 125 -3.55 -3.61 -8.55
CA ALA A 125 -4.46 -2.70 -9.24
C ALA A 125 -4.97 -1.59 -8.29
N LEU A 126 -5.29 -1.93 -7.05
CA LEU A 126 -5.81 -1.00 -6.03
C LEU A 126 -4.78 0.06 -5.60
N THR A 127 -3.49 -0.26 -5.64
CA THR A 127 -2.42 0.74 -5.43
C THR A 127 -2.49 1.91 -6.43
N GLN A 128 -3.21 1.74 -7.54
CA GLN A 128 -3.34 2.74 -8.59
C GLN A 128 -4.66 3.52 -8.54
N VAL A 129 -5.54 3.30 -7.55
CA VAL A 129 -6.76 4.10 -7.39
C VAL A 129 -6.40 5.59 -7.32
N GLY A 130 -7.12 6.42 -8.08
CA GLY A 130 -6.84 7.85 -8.22
C GLY A 130 -5.80 8.20 -9.31
N VAL A 131 -5.12 7.23 -9.92
CA VAL A 131 -4.21 7.49 -11.06
C VAL A 131 -5.03 7.81 -12.32
N PRO A 132 -4.69 8.85 -13.09
CA PRO A 132 -5.51 9.29 -14.23
C PRO A 132 -5.54 8.29 -15.38
N TYR A 133 -6.66 8.25 -16.10
CA TYR A 133 -6.74 7.52 -17.35
C TYR A 133 -5.79 8.13 -18.39
N LYS A 134 -5.00 7.28 -19.05
CA LYS A 134 -4.15 7.66 -20.19
C LYS A 134 -4.15 6.56 -21.24
N ARG A 135 -4.59 6.90 -22.45
CA ARG A 135 -4.70 5.96 -23.58
C ARG A 135 -3.32 5.32 -23.88
N PHE A 136 -3.30 4.02 -24.11
CA PHE A 136 -2.11 3.20 -24.38
C PHE A 136 -1.05 3.27 -23.28
N ALA A 137 -1.45 3.61 -22.05
CA ALA A 137 -0.53 3.70 -20.93
C ALA A 137 -0.66 2.49 -19.98
N MET A 138 0.49 2.09 -19.46
CA MET A 138 0.69 1.09 -18.41
C MET A 138 1.81 1.64 -17.51
N LYS A 139 1.57 2.79 -16.85
CA LYS A 139 2.60 3.51 -16.10
C LYS A 139 2.12 3.80 -14.67
N PRO A 140 2.59 3.04 -13.67
CA PRO A 140 2.23 3.23 -12.27
C PRO A 140 2.42 4.68 -11.81
N GLY A 141 1.45 5.22 -11.09
CA GLY A 141 1.44 6.61 -10.60
C GLY A 141 1.27 7.70 -11.69
N ILE A 142 1.36 7.36 -12.98
CA ILE A 142 1.34 8.34 -14.08
C ILE A 142 0.07 8.21 -14.93
N GLY A 143 -0.34 6.99 -15.29
CA GLY A 143 -1.56 6.78 -16.04
C GLY A 143 -1.72 5.40 -16.64
N PHE A 144 -2.99 5.00 -16.79
CA PHE A 144 -3.39 3.70 -17.33
C PHE A 144 -4.56 3.81 -18.30
N ASP A 145 -4.61 2.96 -19.31
CA ASP A 145 -5.89 2.56 -19.91
C ASP A 145 -6.40 1.24 -19.29
N CYS A 146 -7.55 0.76 -19.75
CA CYS A 146 -8.21 -0.40 -19.14
C CYS A 146 -7.34 -1.68 -19.16
N SER A 147 -6.82 -2.06 -20.33
CA SER A 147 -5.92 -3.21 -20.45
C SER A 147 -4.54 -2.95 -19.86
N GLY A 148 -4.08 -1.70 -19.82
CA GLY A 148 -2.79 -1.36 -19.21
C GLY A 148 -2.82 -1.55 -17.70
N LEU A 149 -3.92 -1.19 -17.04
CA LEU A 149 -4.10 -1.40 -15.59
C LEU A 149 -4.02 -2.90 -15.26
N THR A 150 -4.80 -3.72 -15.98
CA THR A 150 -4.85 -5.17 -15.76
C THR A 150 -3.52 -5.86 -16.10
N SER A 151 -2.86 -5.46 -17.20
CA SER A 151 -1.51 -5.95 -17.52
C SER A 151 -0.50 -5.62 -16.43
N PHE A 152 -0.52 -4.41 -15.87
CA PHE A 152 0.36 -4.04 -14.77
C PHE A 152 0.07 -4.83 -13.49
N ALA A 153 -1.21 -4.95 -13.14
CA ALA A 153 -1.65 -5.66 -11.96
C ALA A 153 -1.16 -7.12 -11.97
N TRP A 154 -1.45 -7.84 -13.05
CA TRP A 154 -1.04 -9.24 -13.20
C TRP A 154 0.47 -9.42 -13.34
N SER A 155 1.19 -8.43 -13.89
CA SER A 155 2.66 -8.49 -13.91
C SER A 155 3.26 -8.43 -12.50
N GLN A 156 2.57 -7.85 -11.50
CA GLN A 156 3.02 -7.89 -10.10
C GLN A 156 2.91 -9.29 -9.50
N ALA A 157 1.99 -10.11 -10.00
CA ALA A 157 1.84 -11.52 -9.65
C ALA A 157 2.69 -12.46 -10.53
N GLY A 158 3.54 -11.90 -11.41
CA GLY A 158 4.42 -12.67 -12.29
C GLY A 158 3.82 -13.09 -13.64
N PHE A 159 2.59 -12.65 -13.96
CA PHE A 159 1.91 -13.00 -15.21
C PHE A 159 1.91 -11.85 -16.22
N ASN A 160 2.53 -12.09 -17.37
CA ASN A 160 2.62 -11.10 -18.44
C ASN A 160 1.46 -11.26 -19.42
N ILE A 161 0.37 -10.51 -19.21
CA ILE A 161 -0.77 -10.52 -20.14
C ILE A 161 -0.71 -9.39 -21.19
N PRO A 162 -1.27 -9.61 -22.40
CA PRO A 162 -1.19 -8.62 -23.48
C PRO A 162 -1.81 -7.27 -23.10
N HIS A 163 -1.21 -6.15 -23.52
CA HIS A 163 -1.81 -4.82 -23.39
C HIS A 163 -2.92 -4.60 -24.45
N ASN A 164 -3.97 -5.42 -24.39
CA ASN A 164 -5.16 -5.35 -25.24
C ASN A 164 -6.30 -6.17 -24.63
N SER A 165 -7.43 -5.52 -24.31
CA SER A 165 -8.56 -6.15 -23.62
C SER A 165 -9.13 -7.39 -24.32
N THR A 166 -9.19 -7.40 -25.65
CA THR A 166 -9.69 -8.54 -26.41
C THR A 166 -8.71 -9.70 -26.40
N ARG A 167 -7.40 -9.45 -26.46
CA ARG A 167 -6.39 -10.52 -26.39
C ARG A 167 -6.29 -11.11 -24.99
N GLN A 168 -6.38 -10.28 -23.94
CA GLN A 168 -6.38 -10.76 -22.56
C GLN A 168 -7.49 -11.78 -22.31
N ILE A 169 -8.75 -11.42 -22.57
CA ILE A 169 -9.87 -12.34 -22.28
C ILE A 169 -9.89 -13.58 -23.17
N ARG A 170 -9.25 -13.52 -24.35
CA ARG A 170 -9.18 -14.66 -25.28
C ARG A 170 -8.08 -15.65 -24.89
N ALA A 171 -7.05 -15.18 -24.20
CA ALA A 171 -5.97 -16.02 -23.70
C ALA A 171 -6.30 -16.60 -22.32
N ALA A 172 -7.08 -15.87 -21.51
CA ALA A 172 -7.51 -16.30 -20.19
C ALA A 172 -8.36 -17.58 -20.22
N ASP A 173 -8.23 -18.40 -19.17
CA ASP A 173 -9.10 -19.54 -18.92
C ASP A 173 -10.52 -19.06 -18.58
N PRO A 174 -11.56 -19.47 -19.33
CA PRO A 174 -12.91 -18.99 -19.10
C PRO A 174 -13.43 -19.34 -17.71
N ARG A 175 -13.94 -18.34 -16.99
CA ARG A 175 -14.62 -18.51 -15.70
C ARG A 175 -16.11 -18.19 -15.81
N THR A 176 -16.88 -18.79 -14.92
CA THR A 176 -18.27 -18.40 -14.64
C THR A 176 -18.31 -17.52 -13.39
N TYR A 177 -19.48 -16.96 -13.06
CA TYR A 177 -19.64 -16.21 -11.82
C TYR A 177 -19.28 -17.05 -10.58
N ASP A 178 -19.64 -18.35 -10.59
CA ASP A 178 -19.48 -19.24 -9.44
C ASP A 178 -18.06 -19.81 -9.31
N THR A 179 -17.25 -19.69 -10.37
CA THR A 179 -15.87 -20.20 -10.40
C THR A 179 -14.84 -19.09 -10.47
N ALA A 180 -15.28 -17.85 -10.62
CA ALA A 180 -14.38 -16.71 -10.67
C ALA A 180 -13.84 -16.39 -9.29
N GLN A 181 -12.60 -15.91 -9.23
CA GLN A 181 -11.94 -15.46 -8.03
C GLN A 181 -11.85 -13.92 -8.01
N ALA A 182 -11.75 -13.31 -6.83
CA ALA A 182 -11.41 -11.90 -6.74
C ALA A 182 -10.04 -11.68 -7.41
N GLY A 183 -9.95 -10.76 -8.38
CA GLY A 183 -8.76 -10.55 -9.21
C GLY A 183 -8.92 -11.00 -10.66
N ASP A 184 -9.88 -11.90 -10.95
CA ASP A 184 -10.16 -12.34 -12.32
C ASP A 184 -10.50 -11.18 -13.25
N LEU A 185 -10.16 -11.36 -14.53
CA LEU A 185 -10.55 -10.40 -15.56
C LEU A 185 -12.05 -10.46 -15.78
N LEU A 186 -12.68 -9.29 -15.80
CA LEU A 186 -14.05 -9.12 -16.25
C LEU A 186 -14.07 -8.21 -17.47
N ARG A 187 -14.65 -8.67 -18.57
CA ARG A 187 -14.64 -7.92 -19.83
C ARG A 187 -15.99 -7.89 -20.52
N TYR A 188 -16.47 -6.69 -20.83
CA TYR A 188 -17.48 -6.49 -21.88
C TYR A 188 -16.83 -5.89 -23.15
N PRO A 189 -17.48 -5.93 -24.32
CA PRO A 189 -16.87 -5.43 -25.55
C PRO A 189 -16.28 -4.01 -25.44
N GLY A 190 -14.96 -3.91 -25.64
CA GLY A 190 -14.22 -2.64 -25.62
C GLY A 190 -13.58 -2.26 -24.28
N HIS A 191 -13.84 -3.00 -23.19
CA HIS A 191 -13.36 -2.63 -21.86
C HIS A 191 -13.07 -3.84 -20.98
N VAL A 192 -11.95 -3.82 -20.26
CA VAL A 192 -11.55 -4.87 -19.31
C VAL A 192 -11.30 -4.26 -17.95
N MET A 193 -11.61 -5.04 -16.92
CA MET A 193 -11.66 -4.67 -15.51
C MET A 193 -11.17 -5.88 -14.71
N MET A 194 -10.92 -5.71 -13.41
CA MET A 194 -10.73 -6.84 -12.50
C MET A 194 -11.92 -6.91 -11.55
N TRP A 195 -12.48 -8.10 -11.36
CA TRP A 195 -13.59 -8.32 -10.46
C TRP A 195 -13.12 -8.30 -9.00
N LEU A 196 -13.90 -7.68 -8.12
CA LEU A 196 -13.58 -7.59 -6.70
C LEU A 196 -14.06 -8.81 -5.89
N GLY A 197 -14.61 -9.84 -6.54
CA GLY A 197 -15.03 -11.09 -5.87
C GLY A 197 -16.49 -11.13 -5.41
N VAL A 198 -17.20 -10.00 -5.42
CA VAL A 198 -18.60 -9.93 -4.98
C VAL A 198 -19.45 -9.08 -5.92
N GLY A 199 -20.73 -9.45 -6.03
CA GLY A 199 -21.74 -8.69 -6.77
C GLY A 199 -21.25 -8.24 -8.15
N GLN A 200 -21.45 -6.96 -8.48
CA GLN A 200 -20.95 -6.32 -9.70
C GLN A 200 -19.75 -5.39 -9.44
N ALA A 201 -19.06 -5.58 -8.32
CA ALA A 201 -17.98 -4.72 -7.90
C ALA A 201 -16.69 -5.01 -8.70
N VAL A 202 -16.08 -3.95 -9.24
CA VAL A 202 -14.85 -4.04 -10.05
C VAL A 202 -13.88 -2.92 -9.71
N ILE A 203 -12.61 -3.11 -10.07
CA ILE A 203 -11.64 -2.03 -10.27
C ILE A 203 -11.31 -1.87 -11.76
N HIS A 204 -11.22 -0.64 -12.24
CA HIS A 204 -10.87 -0.36 -13.64
C HIS A 204 -10.25 1.02 -13.87
N SER A 205 -9.64 1.20 -15.05
CA SER A 205 -9.31 2.52 -15.60
C SER A 205 -10.32 2.84 -16.73
N PRO A 206 -11.38 3.63 -16.48
CA PRO A 206 -12.57 3.65 -17.33
C PRO A 206 -12.35 4.32 -18.69
N GLN A 207 -12.06 5.62 -18.71
CA GLN A 207 -12.04 6.43 -19.92
C GLN A 207 -11.35 7.79 -19.69
N PRO A 208 -11.04 8.58 -20.75
CA PRO A 208 -10.43 9.90 -20.60
C PRO A 208 -11.18 10.81 -19.63
N ARG A 209 -10.42 11.62 -18.86
CA ARG A 209 -10.91 12.54 -17.81
C ARG A 209 -11.44 11.87 -16.54
N HIS A 210 -11.24 10.56 -16.40
CA HIS A 210 -11.48 9.83 -15.17
C HIS A 210 -10.16 9.27 -14.63
N PHE A 211 -10.25 8.64 -13.46
CA PHE A 211 -9.15 8.03 -12.75
C PHE A 211 -9.44 6.54 -12.57
N VAL A 212 -8.42 5.77 -12.22
CA VAL A 212 -8.62 4.40 -11.74
C VAL A 212 -9.54 4.44 -10.52
N GLU A 213 -10.59 3.65 -10.55
CA GLU A 213 -11.66 3.66 -9.55
C GLU A 213 -12.16 2.24 -9.27
N VAL A 214 -12.67 2.04 -8.05
CA VAL A 214 -13.56 0.92 -7.73
C VAL A 214 -15.00 1.32 -8.02
N LYS A 215 -15.83 0.39 -8.51
CA LYS A 215 -17.18 0.70 -8.99
C LYS A 215 -18.11 -0.50 -8.97
N ILE A 216 -19.40 -0.25 -8.72
CA ILE A 216 -20.49 -1.20 -9.04
C ILE A 216 -20.89 -1.05 -10.50
N LEU A 217 -20.71 -2.11 -11.30
CA LEU A 217 -21.21 -2.13 -12.68
C LEU A 217 -22.74 -2.22 -12.70
N ASN A 218 -23.34 -1.54 -13.68
CA ASN A 218 -24.77 -1.73 -13.94
C ASN A 218 -25.05 -3.14 -14.49
N THR A 219 -26.28 -3.61 -14.30
CA THR A 219 -26.73 -4.94 -14.71
C THR A 219 -26.52 -5.23 -16.21
N ARG A 220 -26.66 -4.21 -17.08
CA ARG A 220 -26.50 -4.38 -18.53
C ARG A 220 -25.04 -4.66 -18.90
N SER A 221 -24.10 -3.93 -18.31
CA SER A 221 -22.66 -4.18 -18.49
C SER A 221 -22.30 -5.56 -17.95
N MET A 222 -22.75 -5.89 -16.74
CA MET A 222 -22.48 -7.18 -16.10
C MET A 222 -22.97 -8.37 -16.95
N LYS A 223 -24.19 -8.33 -17.46
CA LYS A 223 -24.75 -9.39 -18.33
C LYS A 223 -24.00 -9.59 -19.64
N ARG A 224 -23.26 -8.58 -20.10
CA ARG A 224 -22.46 -8.62 -21.33
C ARG A 224 -20.99 -8.95 -21.06
N SER A 225 -20.63 -9.12 -19.79
CA SER A 225 -19.27 -9.43 -19.40
C SER A 225 -19.01 -10.93 -19.44
N THR A 226 -17.77 -11.27 -19.74
CA THR A 226 -17.20 -12.61 -19.56
C THR A 226 -16.09 -12.54 -18.53
N PHE A 227 -15.96 -13.59 -17.72
CA PHE A 227 -14.86 -13.73 -16.77
C PHE A 227 -13.73 -14.56 -17.39
N GLY A 228 -12.50 -14.31 -16.96
CA GLY A 228 -11.38 -15.15 -17.32
C GLY A 228 -10.20 -15.01 -16.38
N ASP A 229 -9.59 -16.15 -16.08
CA ASP A 229 -8.38 -16.27 -15.28
C ASP A 229 -7.14 -16.15 -16.20
N PRO A 230 -6.31 -15.12 -16.02
CA PRO A 230 -5.17 -14.86 -16.89
C PRO A 230 -3.90 -15.65 -16.54
N THR A 231 -3.95 -16.64 -15.64
CA THR A 231 -2.74 -17.38 -15.24
C THR A 231 -2.31 -18.50 -16.19
N GLU A 232 -3.12 -18.82 -17.20
CA GLU A 232 -2.84 -19.88 -18.18
C GLU A 232 -2.15 -19.39 -19.47
#